data_AF-A0A3R7DYL3-F1
#
_entry.id   AF-A0A3R7DYL3-F1
#
_cell.length_a   1.000
_cell.length_b   1.000
_cell.length_c   1.000
_cell.angle_alpha   90.00
_cell.angle_beta   90.00
_cell.angle_gamma   90.00
#
_symmetry.space_group_name_H-M   'P 1'
#
loop_
_entity.id
_entity.type
_entity.pdbx_description
1 polymer ?
#
loop_
_entity_poly.entity_id
_entity_poly.type
_entity_poly.pdbx_seq_one_letter_code
_entity_poly.pdbx_strand_id
1 'polypeptide(L)'
;MPTIEVDLNDLQKLLGVELPEETEELDDILAYVKGEVKARLGSEIHIEIKDSNRPDIWSVEGLARALKGYLGIERGPKRYRIAGESGVKIRVDPRLKEIRPYIACAVIKGLELDDMTIRSFIHLQDKLDLTYGRRRRRTSIGLYDFGLIKPPLEYTVSKPREISFVPLGFEEELTLEEILEKHPKGIEYGHIVKRFSIWPILYDSRKKVLSFPPIINSNDLGRITEETKEVLIEVTGTRLDVVLNTLNMVAIAMCDRGGEVYSAEVHYAYGGKEVVTTPQFYTEKMSLELRYLENVLGLKMKPKDVKDLLLKARFGVTSINEKEVVVEVPFYRIDVMHPVDLVEDIAIAYGYDRIQPRWSPPATIGGLTPEREFCDLV
;
A
#
# COMPACT_ATOMS: atom_id res chain seq x y z
N MET A 1 3.26 -12.47 -9.16
CA MET A 1 2.76 -11.98 -7.86
C MET A 1 3.79 -11.01 -7.29
N PRO A 2 3.46 -10.12 -6.34
CA PRO A 2 4.45 -9.21 -5.76
C PRO A 2 5.45 -9.99 -4.90
N THR A 3 6.73 -9.95 -5.28
CA THR A 3 7.85 -10.39 -4.43
C THR A 3 8.41 -9.19 -3.70
N ILE A 4 8.58 -9.29 -2.39
CA ILE A 4 9.22 -8.26 -1.55
C ILE A 4 10.58 -8.74 -1.07
N GLU A 5 11.50 -7.79 -0.99
CA GLU A 5 12.86 -7.99 -0.47
C GLU A 5 12.86 -7.49 0.97
N VAL A 6 13.19 -8.38 1.90
CA VAL A 6 13.13 -8.12 3.35
C VAL A 6 14.45 -8.53 3.97
N ASP A 7 15.04 -7.66 4.79
CA ASP A 7 16.11 -8.06 5.69
C ASP A 7 15.50 -8.71 6.94
N LEU A 8 15.90 -9.95 7.22
CA LEU A 8 15.37 -10.75 8.32
C LEU A 8 15.64 -10.10 9.68
N ASN A 9 16.77 -9.42 9.87
CA ASN A 9 17.07 -8.74 11.13
C ASN A 9 16.15 -7.53 11.33
N ASP A 10 15.85 -6.80 10.26
CA ASP A 10 14.88 -5.69 10.30
C ASP A 10 13.47 -6.18 10.63
N LEU A 11 13.04 -7.28 9.99
CA LEU A 11 11.74 -7.91 10.28
C LEU A 11 11.65 -8.34 11.75
N GLN A 12 12.67 -9.04 12.27
CA GLN A 12 12.74 -9.47 13.67
C GLN A 12 12.74 -8.27 14.63
N LYS A 13 13.47 -7.19 14.30
CA LYS A 13 13.48 -5.94 15.08
C LYS A 13 12.09 -5.30 15.14
N LEU A 14 11.37 -5.24 14.02
CA LEU A 14 10.01 -4.70 13.97
C LEU A 14 9.00 -5.58 14.71
N LEU A 15 9.17 -6.91 14.64
CA LEU A 15 8.35 -7.87 15.37
C LEU A 15 8.62 -7.86 16.89
N GLY A 16 9.88 -7.67 17.28
CA GLY A 16 10.36 -7.80 18.65
C GLY A 16 10.60 -9.25 19.08
N VAL A 17 10.68 -10.19 18.13
CA VAL A 17 10.96 -11.62 18.37
C VAL A 17 11.87 -12.16 17.28
N GLU A 18 12.62 -13.22 17.61
CA GLU A 18 13.37 -13.99 16.63
C GLU A 18 12.44 -14.90 15.82
N LEU A 19 12.75 -15.05 14.53
CA LEU A 19 12.07 -15.93 13.61
C LEU A 19 12.94 -17.17 13.33
N PRO A 20 12.33 -18.29 12.92
CA PRO A 20 13.08 -19.50 12.58
C PRO A 20 14.15 -19.25 11.51
N GLU A 21 15.30 -19.90 11.66
CA GLU A 21 16.35 -19.88 10.64
C GLU A 21 16.03 -20.84 9.50
N GLU A 22 15.33 -21.94 9.76
CA GLU A 22 14.94 -22.91 8.74
C GLU A 22 13.82 -22.36 7.84
N THR A 23 13.97 -22.56 6.54
CA THR A 23 13.04 -21.96 5.55
C THR A 23 11.63 -22.55 5.66
N GLU A 24 11.51 -23.86 5.93
CA GLU A 24 10.22 -24.53 6.09
C GLU A 24 9.43 -23.97 7.29
N GLU A 25 10.08 -23.79 8.44
CA GLU A 25 9.45 -23.22 9.64
C GLU A 25 9.08 -21.75 9.45
N LEU A 26 9.88 -21.00 8.69
CA LEU A 26 9.56 -19.61 8.34
C LEU A 26 8.36 -19.57 7.37
N ASP A 27 8.29 -20.47 6.40
CA ASP A 27 7.15 -20.58 5.48
C ASP A 27 5.84 -20.92 6.20
N ASP A 28 5.88 -21.73 7.26
CA ASP A 28 4.70 -21.98 8.11
C ASP A 28 4.15 -20.70 8.75
N ILE A 29 5.03 -19.75 9.10
CA ILE A 29 4.64 -18.43 9.63
C ILE A 29 4.14 -17.53 8.49
N LEU A 30 4.86 -17.49 7.36
CA LEU A 30 4.53 -16.65 6.21
C LEU A 30 3.24 -17.09 5.49
N ALA A 31 2.87 -18.37 5.59
CA ALA A 31 1.62 -18.91 5.06
C ALA A 31 0.39 -18.12 5.56
N TYR A 32 0.46 -17.55 6.77
CA TYR A 32 -0.58 -16.68 7.31
C TYR A 32 -0.86 -15.44 6.45
N VAL A 33 0.17 -14.86 5.82
CA VAL A 33 0.05 -13.74 4.89
C VAL A 33 0.06 -14.20 3.43
N LYS A 34 -0.17 -15.51 3.19
CA LYS A 34 -0.05 -16.15 1.87
C LYS A 34 1.33 -15.92 1.25
N GLY A 35 2.36 -15.80 2.09
CA GLY A 35 3.75 -15.60 1.71
C GLY A 35 4.52 -16.91 1.61
N GLU A 36 5.55 -16.94 0.77
CA GLU A 36 6.50 -18.05 0.63
C GLU A 36 7.89 -17.49 0.30
N VAL A 37 8.94 -18.04 0.92
CA VAL A 37 10.32 -17.67 0.61
C VAL A 37 10.73 -18.24 -0.75
N LYS A 38 11.13 -17.37 -1.68
CA LYS A 38 11.64 -17.76 -3.01
C LYS A 38 13.16 -17.81 -3.09
N ALA A 39 13.83 -16.97 -2.31
CA ALA A 39 15.27 -16.94 -2.23
C ALA A 39 15.73 -16.43 -0.87
N ARG A 40 16.89 -16.90 -0.43
CA ARG A 40 17.56 -16.44 0.78
C ARG A 40 19.05 -16.22 0.49
N LEU A 41 19.52 -15.01 0.75
CA LEU A 41 20.87 -14.54 0.50
C LEU A 41 21.40 -13.90 1.79
N GLY A 42 21.88 -14.74 2.72
CA GLY A 42 22.27 -14.29 4.05
C GLY A 42 21.06 -13.83 4.87
N SER A 43 21.05 -12.56 5.28
CA SER A 43 19.91 -11.93 5.98
C SER A 43 18.81 -11.44 5.04
N GLU A 44 19.09 -11.29 3.75
CA GLU A 44 18.09 -10.86 2.77
C GLU A 44 17.25 -12.05 2.31
N ILE A 45 15.93 -11.94 2.46
CA ILE A 45 14.95 -12.94 2.02
C ILE A 45 13.99 -12.31 1.01
N HIS A 46 13.69 -13.08 -0.03
CA HIS A 46 12.74 -12.69 -1.07
C HIS A 46 11.45 -13.44 -0.85
N ILE A 47 10.41 -12.75 -0.42
CA ILE A 47 9.11 -13.34 -0.07
C ILE A 47 8.13 -13.06 -1.20
N GLU A 48 7.62 -14.09 -1.85
CA GLU A 48 6.50 -13.95 -2.78
C GLU A 48 5.18 -13.95 -2.01
N ILE A 49 4.44 -12.85 -2.09
CA ILE A 49 3.09 -12.75 -1.53
C ILE A 49 2.11 -13.18 -2.61
N LYS A 50 1.45 -14.33 -2.44
CA LYS A 50 0.51 -14.91 -3.42
C LYS A 50 -0.81 -14.15 -3.52
N ASP A 51 -0.97 -13.10 -2.73
CA ASP A 51 -2.11 -12.20 -2.70
C ASP A 51 -1.77 -10.83 -3.30
N SER A 52 -2.42 -10.47 -4.40
CA SER A 52 -2.28 -9.16 -5.04
C SER A 52 -3.22 -8.08 -4.49
N ASN A 53 -4.12 -8.43 -3.57
CA ASN A 53 -5.15 -7.53 -3.06
C ASN A 53 -4.72 -6.82 -1.78
N ARG A 54 -3.63 -7.27 -1.14
CA ARG A 54 -3.08 -6.76 0.12
C ARG A 54 -1.82 -5.91 -0.06
N PRO A 55 -1.89 -4.70 -0.66
CA PRO A 55 -0.72 -3.84 -0.79
C PRO A 55 -0.18 -3.35 0.55
N ASP A 56 -0.97 -3.44 1.63
CA ASP A 56 -0.54 -3.09 2.98
C ASP A 56 0.55 -4.01 3.54
N ILE A 57 0.81 -5.17 2.93
CA ILE A 57 1.87 -6.12 3.33
C ILE A 57 3.03 -6.18 2.32
N TRP A 58 3.09 -5.27 1.33
CA TRP A 58 4.18 -5.23 0.35
C TRP A 58 5.44 -4.50 0.84
N SER A 59 5.64 -4.45 2.16
CA SER A 59 6.86 -3.98 2.80
C SER A 59 7.11 -4.75 4.09
N VAL A 60 8.32 -4.66 4.62
CA VAL A 60 8.69 -5.28 5.90
C VAL A 60 7.84 -4.74 7.06
N GLU A 61 7.48 -3.46 7.06
CA GLU A 61 6.64 -2.86 8.09
C GLU A 61 5.21 -3.42 8.03
N GLY A 62 4.67 -3.53 6.82
CA GLY A 62 3.37 -4.14 6.55
C GLY A 62 3.31 -5.61 6.97
N LEU A 63 4.34 -6.37 6.58
CA LEU A 63 4.51 -7.77 6.95
C LEU A 63 4.58 -7.95 8.47
N ALA A 64 5.46 -7.18 9.14
CA ALA A 64 5.60 -7.20 10.59
C ALA A 64 4.27 -6.88 11.28
N ARG A 65 3.56 -5.84 10.82
CA ARG A 65 2.26 -5.43 11.35
C ARG A 65 1.20 -6.54 11.26
N ALA A 66 1.19 -7.31 10.18
CA ALA A 66 0.29 -8.46 10.02
C ALA A 66 0.70 -9.64 10.91
N LEU A 67 1.99 -10.01 10.89
CA LEU A 67 2.53 -11.15 11.63
C LEU A 67 2.46 -10.97 13.15
N LYS A 68 2.55 -9.74 13.67
CA LYS A 68 2.33 -9.48 15.10
C LYS A 68 0.97 -9.97 15.61
N GLY A 69 -0.05 -9.94 14.76
CA GLY A 69 -1.37 -10.51 15.06
C GLY A 69 -1.32 -12.01 15.17
N TYR A 70 -0.75 -12.65 14.15
CA TYR A 70 -0.63 -14.10 14.07
C TYR A 70 0.18 -14.70 15.22
N LEU A 71 1.33 -14.09 15.52
CA LEU A 71 2.25 -14.49 16.58
C LEU A 71 1.73 -14.11 17.99
N GLY A 72 0.59 -13.43 18.09
CA GLY A 72 -0.03 -13.05 19.37
C GLY A 72 0.70 -11.93 20.12
N ILE A 73 1.64 -11.25 19.47
CA ILE A 73 2.43 -10.13 20.03
C ILE A 73 1.53 -8.92 20.26
N GLU A 74 0.67 -8.61 19.30
CA GLU A 74 -0.32 -7.54 19.41
C GLU A 74 -1.68 -8.03 18.93
N ARG A 75 -2.77 -7.53 19.52
CA ARG A 75 -4.14 -7.91 19.14
C ARG A 75 -4.94 -6.71 18.64
N GLY A 76 -5.82 -6.95 17.68
CA GLY A 76 -6.65 -5.90 17.07
C GLY A 76 -5.89 -5.04 16.07
N PRO A 77 -6.51 -3.98 15.54
CA PRO A 77 -5.88 -3.11 14.55
C PRO A 77 -4.91 -2.17 15.26
N LYS A 78 -3.76 -1.89 14.63
CA LYS A 78 -2.88 -0.82 15.11
C LYS A 78 -3.58 0.53 14.92
N ARG A 79 -3.54 1.37 15.94
CA ARG A 79 -4.17 2.69 15.94
C ARG A 79 -3.18 3.73 15.42
N TYR A 80 -3.59 4.43 14.38
CA TYR A 80 -2.85 5.56 13.82
C TYR A 80 -3.62 6.85 14.08
N ARG A 81 -2.88 7.92 14.36
CA ARG A 81 -3.43 9.26 14.57
C ARG A 81 -2.66 10.26 13.74
N ILE A 82 -3.36 11.30 13.30
CA ILE A 82 -2.72 12.49 12.72
C ILE A 82 -2.31 13.36 13.89
N ALA A 83 -1.01 13.61 14.04
CA ALA A 83 -0.43 14.33 15.18
C ALA A 83 -0.76 15.82 15.15
N GLY A 84 -0.94 16.40 13.96
CA GLY A 84 -1.33 17.78 13.77
C GLY A 84 -1.27 18.19 12.31
N GLU A 85 -1.32 19.50 12.05
CA GLU A 85 -1.18 20.07 10.72
C GLU A 85 0.28 20.34 10.39
N SER A 86 0.70 20.02 9.16
CA SER A 86 2.06 20.29 8.67
C SER A 86 2.27 21.74 8.23
N GLY A 87 1.19 22.49 8.02
CA GLY A 87 1.20 23.80 7.37
C GLY A 87 1.36 23.75 5.84
N VAL A 88 1.48 22.54 5.25
CA VAL A 88 1.54 22.39 3.79
C VAL A 88 0.17 22.63 3.19
N LYS A 89 0.10 23.59 2.26
CA LYS A 89 -1.06 23.85 1.40
C LYS A 89 -0.68 23.60 -0.05
N ILE A 90 -1.54 22.89 -0.78
CA ILE A 90 -1.33 22.55 -2.18
C ILE A 90 -2.44 23.18 -3.00
N ARG A 91 -2.10 23.95 -4.03
CA ARG A 91 -3.06 24.46 -5.02
C ARG A 91 -3.04 23.58 -6.26
N VAL A 92 -4.19 23.04 -6.64
CA VAL A 92 -4.35 22.19 -7.84
C VAL A 92 -4.92 22.99 -9.00
N ASP A 93 -4.21 22.99 -10.13
CA ASP A 93 -4.62 23.68 -11.35
C ASP A 93 -5.84 22.99 -12.01
N PRO A 94 -6.88 23.76 -12.41
CA PRO A 94 -8.04 23.23 -13.13
C PRO A 94 -7.68 22.43 -14.40
N ARG A 95 -6.58 22.78 -15.09
CA ARG A 95 -6.13 22.13 -16.33
C ARG A 95 -5.69 20.70 -16.12
N LEU A 96 -5.39 20.29 -14.89
CA LEU A 96 -5.02 18.92 -14.55
C LEU A 96 -6.19 17.94 -14.58
N LYS A 97 -7.44 18.43 -14.60
CA LYS A 97 -8.66 17.61 -14.46
C LYS A 97 -8.70 16.43 -15.44
N GLU A 98 -8.33 16.68 -16.69
CA GLU A 98 -8.36 15.67 -17.78
C GLU A 98 -7.01 14.96 -17.99
N ILE A 99 -5.99 15.32 -17.19
CA ILE A 99 -4.62 14.83 -17.34
C ILE A 99 -4.26 13.88 -16.18
N ARG A 100 -4.22 14.43 -14.97
CA ARG A 100 -3.88 13.75 -13.72
C ARG A 100 -4.48 14.53 -12.54
N PRO A 101 -5.78 14.33 -12.26
CA PRO A 101 -6.57 15.25 -11.44
C PRO A 101 -6.24 15.30 -9.95
N TYR A 102 -5.57 14.30 -9.37
CA TYR A 102 -5.50 14.19 -7.91
C TYR A 102 -4.07 14.23 -7.39
N ILE A 103 -3.89 14.91 -6.27
CA ILE A 103 -2.68 14.93 -5.45
C ILE A 103 -3.06 14.85 -3.97
N ALA A 104 -2.36 14.04 -3.20
CA ALA A 104 -2.47 14.01 -1.75
C ALA A 104 -1.07 14.02 -1.14
N CYS A 105 -0.91 14.77 -0.05
CA CYS A 105 0.36 14.85 0.64
C CYS A 105 0.22 14.60 2.15
N ALA A 106 1.31 14.16 2.76
CA ALA A 106 1.48 14.08 4.20
C ALA A 106 2.94 14.43 4.54
N VAL A 107 3.18 14.96 5.73
CA VAL A 107 4.54 15.13 6.25
C VAL A 107 4.73 14.17 7.41
N ILE A 108 5.80 13.38 7.38
CA ILE A 108 6.20 12.51 8.49
C ILE A 108 7.36 13.14 9.23
N LYS A 109 7.25 13.26 10.56
CA LYS A 109 8.28 13.82 11.44
C LYS A 109 8.74 12.78 12.45
N GLY A 110 9.95 12.97 13.00
CA GLY A 110 10.47 12.12 14.07
C GLY A 110 10.90 10.73 13.61
N LEU A 111 11.23 10.59 12.32
CA LEU A 111 11.81 9.35 11.79
C LEU A 111 13.32 9.33 12.05
N GLU A 112 13.81 8.15 12.44
CA GLU A 112 15.23 7.81 12.36
C GLU A 112 15.44 7.06 11.06
N LEU A 113 16.19 7.67 10.13
CA LEU A 113 16.46 7.11 8.82
C LEU A 113 17.88 6.55 8.79
N ASP A 114 17.98 5.26 8.54
CA ASP A 114 19.20 4.60 8.09
C ASP A 114 19.00 4.10 6.64
N ASP A 115 20.10 3.74 5.98
CA ASP A 115 20.07 3.22 4.62
C ASP A 115 19.08 2.04 4.44
N MET A 116 18.98 1.15 5.44
CA MET A 116 18.03 0.03 5.43
C MET A 116 16.57 0.49 5.39
N THR A 117 16.20 1.43 6.25
CA THR A 117 14.87 2.04 6.33
C THR A 117 14.53 2.79 5.04
N ILE A 118 15.49 3.55 4.50
CA ILE A 118 15.33 4.28 3.24
C ILE A 118 15.06 3.31 2.09
N ARG A 119 15.86 2.23 1.96
CA ARG A 119 15.64 1.19 0.94
C ARG A 119 14.26 0.56 1.08
N SER A 120 13.82 0.26 2.30
CA SER A 120 12.47 -0.30 2.55
C SER A 120 11.36 0.61 2.00
N PHE A 121 11.44 1.92 2.27
CA PHE A 121 10.46 2.88 1.77
C PHE A 121 10.49 3.04 0.24
N ILE A 122 11.68 3.00 -0.36
CA ILE A 122 11.85 3.02 -1.83
C ILE A 122 11.25 1.74 -2.44
N HIS A 123 11.50 0.57 -1.85
CA HIS A 123 10.91 -0.69 -2.30
C HIS A 123 9.38 -0.66 -2.23
N LEU A 124 8.80 -0.18 -1.11
CA LEU A 124 7.36 -0.01 -1.00
C LEU A 124 6.82 0.93 -2.08
N GLN A 125 7.47 2.08 -2.29
CA GLN A 125 7.13 3.01 -3.38
C GLN A 125 7.11 2.30 -4.73
N ASP A 126 8.18 1.57 -5.09
CA ASP A 126 8.30 0.91 -6.38
C ASP A 126 7.24 -0.19 -6.58
N LYS A 127 6.96 -0.99 -5.55
CA LYS A 127 5.92 -2.05 -5.63
C LYS A 127 4.52 -1.45 -5.77
N LEU A 128 4.21 -0.40 -5.02
CA LEU A 128 2.93 0.30 -5.12
C LEU A 128 2.78 0.96 -6.49
N ASP A 129 3.78 1.67 -7.00
CA ASP A 129 3.75 2.30 -8.32
C ASP A 129 3.60 1.29 -9.46
N LEU A 130 4.31 0.17 -9.37
CA LEU A 130 4.28 -0.90 -10.38
C LEU A 130 2.91 -1.58 -10.41
N THR A 131 2.42 -2.03 -9.24
CA THR A 131 1.28 -2.94 -9.16
C THR A 131 -0.04 -2.19 -8.91
N TYR A 132 -0.18 -1.52 -7.77
CA TYR A 132 -1.42 -0.80 -7.40
C TYR A 132 -1.65 0.44 -8.28
N GLY A 133 -0.57 1.17 -8.55
CA GLY A 133 -0.47 2.30 -9.46
C GLY A 133 -0.51 1.92 -10.94
N ARG A 134 -0.50 0.62 -11.29
CA ARG A 134 -0.47 0.10 -12.68
C ARG A 134 0.60 0.79 -13.53
N ARG A 135 1.88 0.62 -13.18
CA ARG A 135 3.02 1.28 -13.81
C ARG A 135 2.84 2.80 -13.83
N ARG A 136 2.60 3.37 -12.65
CA ARG A 136 2.39 4.80 -12.39
C ARG A 136 1.17 5.49 -13.02
N ARG A 137 0.41 4.77 -13.86
CA ARG A 137 -0.76 5.31 -14.58
C ARG A 137 -1.88 5.75 -13.64
N ARG A 138 -2.14 5.00 -12.56
CA ARG A 138 -3.18 5.31 -11.56
C ARG A 138 -2.67 6.18 -10.43
N THR A 139 -1.49 5.88 -9.88
CA THR A 139 -0.82 6.64 -8.81
C THR A 139 0.68 6.65 -9.00
N SER A 140 1.36 7.68 -8.52
CA SER A 140 2.82 7.84 -8.52
C SER A 140 3.19 8.43 -7.18
N ILE A 141 4.25 7.91 -6.55
CA ILE A 141 4.69 8.38 -5.22
C ILE A 141 5.98 9.18 -5.38
N GLY A 142 6.06 10.31 -4.68
CA GLY A 142 7.28 11.08 -4.46
C GLY A 142 7.59 11.14 -2.96
N LEU A 143 8.87 10.93 -2.61
CA LEU A 143 9.39 11.10 -1.26
C LEU A 143 10.46 12.17 -1.29
N TYR A 144 10.34 13.19 -0.44
CA TYR A 144 11.24 14.33 -0.44
C TYR A 144 11.69 14.69 0.98
N ASP A 145 12.88 15.26 1.09
CA ASP A 145 13.29 15.97 2.30
C ASP A 145 12.47 17.27 2.43
N PHE A 146 11.54 17.28 3.39
CA PHE A 146 10.65 18.41 3.59
C PHE A 146 11.39 19.67 4.06
N GLY A 147 12.54 19.52 4.71
CA GLY A 147 13.38 20.64 5.16
C GLY A 147 13.92 21.49 4.01
N LEU A 148 14.00 20.94 2.80
CA LEU A 148 14.45 21.65 1.59
C LEU A 148 13.30 22.35 0.84
N ILE A 149 12.04 22.05 1.19
CA ILE A 149 10.85 22.49 0.47
C ILE A 149 10.21 23.68 1.18
N LYS A 150 9.74 24.69 0.43
CA LYS A 150 9.01 25.83 0.98
C LYS A 150 7.55 25.88 0.52
N PRO A 151 6.57 25.53 1.37
CA PRO A 151 5.15 25.68 1.06
C PRO A 151 4.73 27.16 0.82
N PRO A 152 3.57 27.42 0.18
CA PRO A 152 2.64 26.45 -0.41
C PRO A 152 3.22 25.75 -1.65
N LEU A 153 2.68 24.58 -1.96
CA LEU A 153 3.00 23.83 -3.18
C LEU A 153 1.99 24.16 -4.28
N GLU A 154 2.45 24.10 -5.52
CA GLU A 154 1.61 24.34 -6.69
C GLU A 154 1.69 23.13 -7.62
N TYR A 155 0.59 22.38 -7.70
CA TYR A 155 0.43 21.29 -8.66
C TYR A 155 -0.26 21.84 -9.90
N THR A 156 0.51 22.05 -10.96
CA THR A 156 0.08 22.74 -12.18
C THR A 156 0.58 22.01 -13.42
N VAL A 157 0.55 22.69 -14.57
CA VAL A 157 0.95 22.17 -15.87
C VAL A 157 1.98 23.09 -16.53
N SER A 158 2.85 22.52 -17.35
CA SER A 158 3.81 23.24 -18.18
C SER A 158 3.86 22.66 -19.59
N LYS A 159 4.25 23.47 -20.58
CA LYS A 159 4.55 22.97 -21.93
C LYS A 159 5.89 22.21 -21.95
N PRO A 160 6.07 21.24 -22.86
CA PRO A 160 7.26 20.39 -22.91
C PRO A 160 8.62 21.12 -22.90
N ARG A 161 8.69 22.31 -23.49
CA ARG A 161 9.92 23.13 -23.65
C ARG A 161 9.92 24.42 -22.82
N GLU A 162 8.93 24.63 -21.96
CA GLU A 162 8.77 25.90 -21.24
C GLU A 162 9.65 25.98 -19.99
N ILE A 163 10.00 24.82 -19.41
CA ILE A 163 10.81 24.74 -18.20
C ILE A 163 11.90 23.67 -18.35
N SER A 164 12.97 23.84 -17.58
CA SER A 164 14.04 22.88 -17.36
C SER A 164 14.29 22.68 -15.86
N PHE A 165 14.77 21.51 -15.49
CA PHE A 165 15.31 21.22 -14.16
C PHE A 165 16.27 20.03 -14.24
N VAL A 166 17.07 19.81 -13.20
CA VAL A 166 17.96 18.65 -13.10
C VAL A 166 17.15 17.45 -12.57
N PRO A 167 16.85 16.42 -13.38
CA PRO A 167 16.13 15.25 -12.90
C PRO A 167 17.04 14.35 -12.03
N LEU A 168 16.42 13.60 -11.12
CA LEU A 168 17.14 12.68 -10.23
C LEU A 168 18.07 11.73 -11.02
N GLY A 169 19.36 11.70 -10.67
CA GLY A 169 20.36 10.86 -11.34
C GLY A 169 21.03 11.48 -12.56
N PHE A 170 20.78 12.76 -12.83
CA PHE A 170 21.47 13.57 -13.83
C PHE A 170 22.12 14.79 -13.17
N GLU A 171 23.08 15.42 -13.84
CA GLU A 171 23.76 16.64 -13.39
C GLU A 171 23.38 17.87 -14.23
N GLU A 172 22.84 17.67 -15.42
CA GLU A 172 22.48 18.73 -16.35
C GLU A 172 20.99 19.05 -16.29
N GLU A 173 20.66 20.32 -16.48
CA GLU A 173 19.27 20.74 -16.66
C GLU A 173 18.72 20.22 -17.99
N LEU A 174 17.57 19.56 -17.93
CA LEU A 174 16.86 19.07 -19.10
C LEU A 174 15.46 19.68 -19.13
N THR A 175 14.99 20.02 -20.33
CA THR A 175 13.57 20.33 -20.53
C THR A 175 12.70 19.10 -20.30
N LEU A 176 11.40 19.28 -20.06
CA LEU A 176 10.51 18.14 -19.88
C LEU A 176 10.52 17.20 -21.10
N GLU A 177 10.60 17.76 -22.31
CA GLU A 177 10.69 16.99 -23.55
C GLU A 177 11.94 16.12 -23.57
N GLU A 178 13.10 16.71 -23.27
CA GLU A 178 14.37 15.99 -23.20
C GLU A 178 14.38 14.92 -22.11
N ILE A 179 13.74 15.17 -20.97
CA ILE A 179 13.56 14.15 -19.94
C ILE A 179 12.84 12.93 -20.52
N LEU A 180 11.80 13.11 -21.33
CA LEU A 180 11.07 11.99 -21.96
C LEU A 180 11.84 11.25 -23.06
N GLU A 181 12.94 11.82 -23.55
CA GLU A 181 13.79 11.26 -24.59
C GLU A 181 15.07 10.62 -24.05
N LYS A 182 15.69 11.25 -23.04
CA LYS A 182 17.02 10.90 -22.52
C LYS A 182 16.95 10.14 -21.19
N HIS A 183 16.04 10.51 -20.28
CA HIS A 183 16.02 9.95 -18.94
C HIS A 183 15.40 8.54 -18.94
N PRO A 184 15.98 7.52 -18.27
CA PRO A 184 15.44 6.15 -18.24
C PRO A 184 13.96 6.08 -17.85
N LYS A 185 13.58 6.81 -16.78
CA LYS A 185 12.17 6.92 -16.35
C LYS A 185 11.28 7.71 -17.33
N GLY A 186 11.84 8.65 -18.07
CA GLY A 186 11.13 9.37 -19.12
C GLY A 186 10.80 8.48 -20.31
N ILE A 187 11.74 7.61 -20.70
CA ILE A 187 11.53 6.58 -21.74
C ILE A 187 10.49 5.56 -21.25
N GLU A 188 10.62 5.08 -20.01
CA GLU A 188 9.75 4.05 -19.43
C GLU A 188 8.29 4.55 -19.27
N TYR A 189 8.09 5.73 -18.67
CA TYR A 189 6.77 6.22 -18.26
C TYR A 189 6.22 7.38 -19.11
N GLY A 190 7.00 7.95 -20.03
CA GLY A 190 6.61 9.13 -20.81
C GLY A 190 5.32 8.95 -21.61
N HIS A 191 4.99 7.72 -22.01
CA HIS A 191 3.74 7.38 -22.69
C HIS A 191 2.47 7.79 -21.90
N ILE A 192 2.56 7.98 -20.57
CA ILE A 192 1.43 8.42 -19.73
C ILE A 192 1.04 9.87 -20.05
N VAL A 193 2.02 10.74 -20.33
CA VAL A 193 1.83 12.19 -20.52
C VAL A 193 1.95 12.63 -21.97
N LYS A 194 2.69 11.92 -22.83
CA LYS A 194 2.94 12.25 -24.26
C LYS A 194 1.68 12.50 -25.09
N ARG A 195 0.54 11.93 -24.70
CA ARG A 195 -0.75 12.13 -25.39
C ARG A 195 -1.36 13.53 -25.17
N PHE A 196 -0.82 14.33 -24.24
CA PHE A 196 -1.30 15.67 -23.91
C PHE A 196 -0.31 16.73 -24.39
N SER A 197 -0.82 17.93 -24.69
CA SER A 197 -0.02 19.09 -25.13
C SER A 197 0.66 19.87 -24.01
N ILE A 198 0.24 19.62 -22.76
CA ILE A 198 0.75 20.23 -21.52
C ILE A 198 0.85 19.12 -20.48
N TRP A 199 1.84 19.20 -19.60
CA TRP A 199 2.20 18.10 -18.70
C TRP A 199 2.23 18.53 -17.23
N PRO A 200 1.91 17.63 -16.28
CA PRO A 200 1.89 17.97 -14.87
C PRO A 200 3.27 18.36 -14.35
N ILE A 201 3.31 19.30 -13.41
CA ILE A 201 4.53 19.73 -12.72
C ILE A 201 4.18 20.15 -11.29
N LEU A 202 5.08 19.89 -10.35
CA LEU A 202 4.92 20.28 -8.95
C LEU A 202 6.00 21.27 -8.55
N TYR A 203 5.61 22.42 -8.01
CA TYR A 203 6.52 23.45 -7.52
C TYR A 203 6.36 23.74 -6.03
N ASP A 204 7.42 24.29 -5.44
CA ASP A 204 7.34 25.00 -4.17
C ASP A 204 7.01 26.49 -4.38
N SER A 205 6.90 27.24 -3.28
CA SER A 205 6.66 28.69 -3.30
C SER A 205 7.80 29.53 -3.87
N ARG A 206 9.01 28.95 -3.98
CA ARG A 206 10.18 29.58 -4.62
C ARG A 206 10.26 29.25 -6.12
N LYS A 207 9.25 28.58 -6.68
CA LYS A 207 9.21 28.12 -8.08
C LYS A 207 10.29 27.10 -8.43
N LYS A 208 10.84 26.41 -7.43
CA LYS A 208 11.68 25.24 -7.68
C LYS A 208 10.82 24.03 -7.98
N VAL A 209 11.21 23.24 -8.98
CA VAL A 209 10.52 22.00 -9.38
C VAL A 209 10.79 20.93 -8.32
N LEU A 210 9.74 20.36 -7.73
CA LEU A 210 9.84 19.15 -6.91
C LEU A 210 9.90 17.92 -7.82
N SER A 211 8.97 17.82 -8.76
CA SER A 211 8.85 16.69 -9.67
C SER A 211 8.08 17.04 -10.93
N PHE A 212 8.26 16.18 -11.92
CA PHE A 212 7.43 16.05 -13.12
C PHE A 212 6.58 14.78 -12.99
N PRO A 213 5.38 14.82 -12.38
CA PRO A 213 4.56 13.63 -12.20
C PRO A 213 3.97 13.10 -13.51
N PRO A 214 3.88 11.76 -13.69
CA PRO A 214 4.39 10.70 -12.82
C PRO A 214 5.77 10.16 -13.26
N ILE A 215 6.62 11.01 -13.81
CA ILE A 215 7.84 10.62 -14.53
C ILE A 215 9.04 10.55 -13.58
N ILE A 216 9.44 11.69 -13.01
CA ILE A 216 10.68 11.79 -12.23
C ILE A 216 10.65 12.97 -11.24
N ASN A 217 11.40 12.82 -10.14
CA ASN A 217 11.64 13.87 -9.17
C ASN A 217 12.84 14.72 -9.59
N SER A 218 12.93 15.94 -9.06
CA SER A 218 14.14 16.76 -9.15
C SER A 218 15.27 16.15 -8.32
N ASN A 219 16.50 16.42 -8.73
CA ASN A 219 17.69 16.08 -7.94
C ASN A 219 17.86 17.06 -6.76
N ASP A 220 17.49 18.32 -6.95
CA ASP A 220 17.82 19.43 -6.04
C ASP A 220 16.91 19.58 -4.82
N LEU A 221 15.65 19.16 -4.92
CA LEU A 221 14.68 19.25 -3.81
C LEU A 221 14.46 17.91 -3.09
N GLY A 222 15.53 17.12 -3.07
CA GLY A 222 15.83 16.22 -1.96
C GLY A 222 15.36 14.79 -2.18
N ARG A 223 16.29 13.95 -2.62
CA ARG A 223 16.27 12.52 -2.24
C ARG A 223 16.33 12.44 -0.71
N ILE A 224 15.52 11.57 -0.11
CA ILE A 224 15.65 11.27 1.31
C ILE A 224 17.03 10.68 1.61
N THR A 225 17.69 11.19 2.63
CA THR A 225 18.99 10.69 3.13
C THR A 225 18.89 10.33 4.60
N GLU A 226 19.95 9.77 5.19
CA GLU A 226 20.01 9.49 6.62
C GLU A 226 19.94 10.77 7.49
N GLU A 227 20.22 11.94 6.89
CA GLU A 227 20.14 13.23 7.56
C GLU A 227 18.71 13.80 7.57
N THR A 228 17.84 13.33 6.67
CA THR A 228 16.46 13.81 6.53
C THR A 228 15.67 13.61 7.82
N LYS A 229 15.11 14.70 8.37
CA LYS A 229 14.33 14.70 9.63
C LYS A 229 12.83 14.70 9.42
N GLU A 230 12.39 15.24 8.28
CA GLU A 230 10.99 15.39 7.93
C GLU A 230 10.82 14.95 6.47
N VAL A 231 9.92 13.99 6.23
CA VAL A 231 9.69 13.44 4.89
C VAL A 231 8.34 13.94 4.39
N LEU A 232 8.35 14.61 3.24
CA LEU A 232 7.12 14.90 2.50
C LEU A 232 6.81 13.69 1.61
N ILE A 233 5.64 13.10 1.82
CA ILE A 233 5.06 12.12 0.90
C ILE A 233 4.13 12.87 -0.03
N GLU A 234 4.33 12.70 -1.34
CA GLU A 234 3.43 13.15 -2.40
C GLU A 234 2.89 11.93 -3.12
N VAL A 235 1.58 11.90 -3.37
CA VAL A 235 0.96 10.92 -4.25
C VAL A 235 0.08 11.64 -5.26
N THR A 236 0.41 11.55 -6.54
CA THR A 236 -0.45 12.03 -7.63
C THR A 236 -1.13 10.89 -8.34
N GLY A 237 -2.30 11.12 -8.96
CA GLY A 237 -3.03 10.06 -9.63
C GLY A 237 -4.25 10.49 -10.43
N THR A 238 -4.91 9.49 -11.02
CA THR A 238 -6.13 9.66 -11.84
C THR A 238 -7.41 9.38 -11.07
N ARG A 239 -7.31 8.87 -9.84
CA ARG A 239 -8.43 8.53 -8.98
C ARG A 239 -8.14 8.89 -7.52
N LEU A 240 -9.02 9.65 -6.90
CA LEU A 240 -8.82 10.16 -5.54
C LEU A 240 -8.73 9.05 -4.49
N ASP A 241 -9.60 8.04 -4.56
CA ASP A 241 -9.59 6.89 -3.64
C ASP A 241 -8.25 6.15 -3.68
N VAL A 242 -7.73 5.89 -4.89
CA VAL A 242 -6.44 5.21 -5.07
C VAL A 242 -5.29 6.07 -4.54
N VAL A 243 -5.31 7.38 -4.79
CA VAL A 243 -4.32 8.34 -4.28
C VAL A 243 -4.30 8.37 -2.75
N LEU A 244 -5.47 8.46 -2.12
CA LEU A 244 -5.60 8.50 -0.66
C LEU A 244 -5.16 7.17 -0.02
N ASN A 245 -5.56 6.04 -0.59
CA ASN A 245 -5.16 4.73 -0.11
C ASN A 245 -3.64 4.53 -0.19
N THR A 246 -3.02 4.90 -1.32
CA THR A 246 -1.56 4.84 -1.49
C THR A 246 -0.86 5.76 -0.47
N LEU A 247 -1.31 7.00 -0.30
CA LEU A 247 -0.73 7.91 0.70
C LEU A 247 -0.84 7.33 2.11
N ASN A 248 -1.99 6.79 2.46
CA ASN A 248 -2.24 6.17 3.76
C ASN A 248 -1.28 4.99 4.01
N MET A 249 -1.06 4.12 3.01
CA MET A 249 -0.16 2.96 3.12
C MET A 249 1.30 3.36 3.35
N VAL A 250 1.79 4.33 2.58
CA VAL A 250 3.17 4.84 2.74
C VAL A 250 3.31 5.53 4.10
N ALA A 251 2.33 6.35 4.50
CA ALA A 251 2.36 7.05 5.77
C ALA A 251 2.40 6.09 6.97
N ILE A 252 1.59 5.02 6.98
CA ILE A 252 1.59 4.07 8.10
C ILE A 252 2.84 3.19 8.14
N ALA A 253 3.47 2.89 6.99
CA ALA A 253 4.75 2.20 6.99
C ALA A 253 5.81 3.04 7.71
N MET A 254 5.81 4.36 7.50
CA MET A 254 6.68 5.27 8.25
C MET A 254 6.27 5.37 9.74
N CYS A 255 4.97 5.37 10.06
CA CYS A 255 4.52 5.30 11.46
C CYS A 255 4.95 4.03 12.19
N ASP A 256 5.09 2.92 11.47
CA ASP A 256 5.55 1.67 12.06
C ASP A 256 7.01 1.73 12.49
N ARG A 257 7.77 2.70 11.97
CA ARG A 257 9.13 3.06 12.42
C ARG A 257 9.17 4.25 13.37
N GLY A 258 8.04 4.61 13.98
CA GLY A 258 7.96 5.68 14.98
C GLY A 258 7.67 7.08 14.42
N GLY A 259 7.53 7.22 13.10
CA GLY A 259 7.19 8.49 12.48
C GLY A 259 5.79 8.99 12.87
N GLU A 260 5.67 10.30 13.06
CA GLU A 260 4.40 10.98 13.32
C GLU A 260 3.86 11.65 12.07
N VAL A 261 2.60 11.40 11.74
CA VAL A 261 1.94 11.93 10.54
C VAL A 261 1.34 13.31 10.82
N TYR A 262 1.68 14.28 9.96
CA TYR A 262 1.11 15.61 9.94
C TYR A 262 0.35 15.84 8.63
N SER A 263 -0.85 16.42 8.73
CA SER A 263 -1.74 16.59 7.58
C SER A 263 -1.39 17.78 6.68
N ALA A 264 -1.76 17.70 5.42
CA ALA A 264 -1.69 18.78 4.43
C ALA A 264 -3.11 19.16 3.94
N GLU A 265 -3.28 20.41 3.49
CA GLU A 265 -4.50 20.89 2.85
C GLU A 265 -4.34 20.92 1.33
N VAL A 266 -5.22 20.22 0.61
CA VAL A 266 -5.26 20.23 -0.87
C VAL A 266 -6.46 21.04 -1.34
N HIS A 267 -6.20 22.11 -2.08
CA HIS A 267 -7.20 22.97 -2.68
C HIS A 267 -7.48 22.53 -4.12
N TYR A 268 -8.62 21.87 -4.32
CA TYR A 268 -9.04 21.39 -5.62
C TYR A 268 -9.92 22.40 -6.34
N ALA A 269 -9.60 22.67 -7.61
CA ALA A 269 -10.46 23.47 -8.48
C ALA A 269 -11.68 22.72 -9.04
N TYR A 270 -11.90 21.46 -8.63
CA TYR A 270 -12.96 20.58 -9.10
C TYR A 270 -13.29 19.47 -8.08
N GLY A 271 -14.37 18.73 -8.29
CA GLY A 271 -14.72 17.57 -7.46
C GLY A 271 -15.61 17.86 -6.25
N GLY A 272 -16.22 19.04 -6.18
CA GLY A 272 -17.27 19.38 -5.20
C GLY A 272 -16.78 19.70 -3.78
N LYS A 273 -15.53 19.35 -3.42
CA LYS A 273 -14.86 19.81 -2.20
C LYS A 273 -13.76 20.79 -2.57
N GLU A 274 -13.86 22.03 -2.10
CA GLU A 274 -12.86 23.07 -2.37
C GLU A 274 -11.54 22.78 -1.65
N VAL A 275 -11.60 22.20 -0.44
CA VAL A 275 -10.44 21.84 0.39
C VAL A 275 -10.57 20.40 0.89
N VAL A 276 -9.50 19.63 0.78
CA VAL A 276 -9.39 18.25 1.26
C VAL A 276 -8.16 18.11 2.14
N THR A 277 -8.34 17.71 3.39
CA THR A 277 -7.23 17.38 4.30
C THR A 277 -6.75 15.95 4.05
N THR A 278 -5.44 15.76 3.92
CA THR A 278 -4.79 14.46 3.69
C THR A 278 -3.64 14.24 4.68
N PRO A 279 -3.33 13.00 5.12
CA PRO A 279 -4.03 11.75 4.81
C PRO A 279 -5.39 11.65 5.52
N GLN A 280 -6.15 10.59 5.22
CA GLN A 280 -7.47 10.35 5.83
C GLN A 280 -7.51 8.95 6.43
N PHE A 281 -7.39 8.88 7.75
CA PHE A 281 -7.51 7.63 8.50
C PHE A 281 -8.97 7.45 8.92
N TYR A 282 -9.75 6.82 8.07
CA TYR A 282 -11.13 6.47 8.38
C TYR A 282 -11.22 5.09 9.03
N THR A 283 -12.39 4.77 9.53
CA THR A 283 -12.66 3.48 10.15
C THR A 283 -13.96 2.98 9.56
N GLU A 284 -13.91 1.83 8.89
CA GLU A 284 -15.10 1.19 8.36
C GLU A 284 -15.61 0.15 9.35
N LYS A 285 -16.94 0.01 9.40
CA LYS A 285 -17.60 -1.00 10.21
C LYS A 285 -18.38 -1.93 9.28
N MET A 286 -18.23 -3.22 9.50
CA MET A 286 -18.90 -4.25 8.73
C MET A 286 -19.56 -5.24 9.71
N SER A 287 -20.84 -5.54 9.49
CA SER A 287 -21.51 -6.59 10.28
C SER A 287 -21.28 -7.95 9.62
N LEU A 288 -20.96 -8.95 10.45
CA LEU A 288 -20.85 -10.35 10.07
C LEU A 288 -21.81 -11.19 10.91
N GLU A 289 -22.75 -11.83 10.25
CA GLU A 289 -23.64 -12.80 10.88
C GLU A 289 -22.90 -14.10 11.18
N LEU A 290 -23.00 -14.59 12.43
CA LEU A 290 -22.34 -15.83 12.84
C LEU A 290 -22.91 -17.06 12.12
N ARG A 291 -24.19 -17.00 11.72
CA ARG A 291 -24.81 -18.04 10.89
C ARG A 291 -24.22 -18.08 9.48
N TYR A 292 -23.92 -16.92 8.90
CA TYR A 292 -23.26 -16.86 7.60
C TYR A 292 -21.86 -17.45 7.66
N LEU A 293 -21.08 -17.09 8.70
CA LEU A 293 -19.76 -17.69 8.98
C LEU A 293 -19.85 -19.22 9.10
N GLU A 294 -20.82 -19.73 9.88
CA GLU A 294 -21.03 -21.17 10.06
C GLU A 294 -21.39 -21.88 8.75
N ASN A 295 -22.25 -21.27 7.92
CA ASN A 295 -22.65 -21.84 6.63
C ASN A 295 -21.49 -21.91 5.63
N VAL A 296 -20.62 -20.89 5.62
CA VAL A 296 -19.49 -20.81 4.69
C VAL A 296 -18.35 -21.74 5.12
N LEU A 297 -17.96 -21.72 6.41
CA LEU A 297 -16.85 -22.53 6.90
C LEU A 297 -17.25 -23.97 7.28
N GLY A 298 -18.55 -24.22 7.49
CA GLY A 298 -19.03 -25.48 8.05
C GLY A 298 -18.68 -25.70 9.53
N LEU A 299 -18.24 -24.64 10.22
CA LEU A 299 -17.75 -24.66 11.60
C LEU A 299 -18.64 -23.82 12.51
N LYS A 300 -19.14 -24.45 13.58
CA LYS A 300 -19.87 -23.74 14.63
C LYS A 300 -18.89 -23.18 15.65
N MET A 301 -18.74 -21.86 15.66
CA MET A 301 -17.81 -21.15 16.56
C MET A 301 -18.57 -20.34 17.61
N LYS A 302 -18.03 -20.24 18.83
CA LYS A 302 -18.62 -19.36 19.84
C LYS A 302 -18.27 -17.90 19.48
N PRO A 303 -19.13 -16.92 19.81
CA PRO A 303 -18.83 -15.51 19.53
C PRO A 303 -17.47 -15.06 20.07
N LYS A 304 -17.07 -15.54 21.25
CA LYS A 304 -15.76 -15.24 21.84
C LYS A 304 -14.60 -15.72 20.96
N ASP A 305 -14.68 -16.93 20.41
CA ASP A 305 -13.64 -17.50 19.56
C ASP A 305 -13.52 -16.69 18.26
N VAL A 306 -14.65 -16.30 17.66
CA VAL A 306 -14.69 -15.43 16.47
C VAL A 306 -14.04 -14.08 16.74
N LYS A 307 -14.36 -13.45 17.88
CA LYS A 307 -13.69 -12.22 18.31
C LYS A 307 -12.18 -12.41 18.43
N ASP A 308 -11.75 -13.52 19.03
CA ASP A 308 -10.34 -13.77 19.26
C ASP A 308 -9.57 -13.96 17.94
N LEU A 309 -10.18 -14.63 16.95
CA LEU A 309 -9.67 -14.82 15.59
C LEU A 309 -9.62 -13.50 14.80
N LEU A 310 -10.66 -12.68 14.87
CA LEU A 310 -10.67 -11.34 14.24
C LEU A 310 -9.57 -10.43 14.81
N LEU A 311 -9.37 -10.45 16.12
CA LEU A 311 -8.29 -9.70 16.77
C LEU A 311 -6.91 -10.23 16.36
N LYS A 312 -6.75 -11.55 16.18
CA LYS A 312 -5.53 -12.17 15.63
C LYS A 312 -5.30 -11.71 14.18
N ALA A 313 -6.37 -11.62 13.39
CA ALA A 313 -6.42 -11.06 12.04
C ALA A 313 -6.26 -9.53 11.94
N ARG A 314 -5.91 -8.86 13.05
CA ARG A 314 -5.70 -7.40 13.13
C ARG A 314 -6.95 -6.56 12.81
N PHE A 315 -8.14 -7.14 12.95
CA PHE A 315 -9.40 -6.40 12.95
C PHE A 315 -9.82 -5.96 14.33
N GLY A 316 -10.61 -4.90 14.42
CA GLY A 316 -11.28 -4.52 15.66
C GLY A 316 -12.65 -5.16 15.79
N VAL A 317 -13.18 -5.22 17.00
CA VAL A 317 -14.56 -5.67 17.26
C VAL A 317 -15.26 -4.59 18.07
N THR A 318 -16.25 -3.94 17.46
CA THR A 318 -17.01 -2.86 18.08
C THR A 318 -18.09 -3.42 19.00
N SER A 319 -18.80 -4.45 18.55
CA SER A 319 -19.86 -5.12 19.33
C SER A 319 -19.98 -6.57 18.91
N ILE A 320 -20.46 -7.41 19.83
CA ILE A 320 -20.67 -8.83 19.57
C ILE A 320 -21.83 -9.36 20.41
N ASN A 321 -22.66 -10.20 19.81
CA ASN A 321 -23.75 -10.91 20.47
C ASN A 321 -23.84 -12.36 19.93
N GLU A 322 -24.89 -13.10 20.27
CA GLU A 322 -25.06 -14.50 19.85
C GLU A 322 -25.37 -14.68 18.34
N LYS A 323 -25.73 -13.61 17.63
CA LYS A 323 -26.16 -13.64 16.22
C LYS A 323 -25.14 -13.01 15.28
N GLU A 324 -24.52 -11.91 15.69
CA GLU A 324 -23.64 -11.11 14.84
C GLU A 324 -22.45 -10.51 15.58
N VAL A 325 -21.42 -10.14 14.81
CA VAL A 325 -20.27 -9.36 15.23
C VAL A 325 -20.11 -8.14 14.32
N VAL A 326 -19.95 -6.96 14.91
CA VAL A 326 -19.64 -5.73 14.18
C VAL A 326 -18.14 -5.54 14.21
N VAL A 327 -17.51 -5.76 13.06
CA VAL A 327 -16.08 -5.73 12.84
C VAL A 327 -15.67 -4.34 12.42
N GLU A 328 -14.55 -3.89 12.97
CA GLU A 328 -13.90 -2.65 12.59
C GLU A 328 -12.75 -2.99 11.64
N VAL A 329 -12.86 -2.52 10.40
CA VAL A 329 -11.89 -2.75 9.34
C VAL A 329 -10.89 -1.60 9.33
N PRO A 330 -9.59 -1.88 9.50
CA PRO A 330 -8.58 -0.82 9.42
C PRO A 330 -8.48 -0.29 7.99
N PHE A 331 -8.36 1.02 7.81
CA PHE A 331 -8.38 1.70 6.49
C PHE A 331 -7.34 1.21 5.47
N TYR A 332 -6.28 0.53 5.92
CA TYR A 332 -5.27 -0.02 5.03
C TYR A 332 -5.65 -1.39 4.46
N ARG A 333 -6.70 -2.04 4.98
CA ARG A 333 -7.32 -3.27 4.46
C ARG A 333 -8.34 -2.95 3.37
N ILE A 334 -7.83 -2.46 2.24
CA ILE A 334 -8.66 -2.03 1.10
C ILE A 334 -9.30 -3.21 0.33
N ASP A 335 -8.89 -4.43 0.64
CA ASP A 335 -9.39 -5.67 0.05
C ASP A 335 -10.72 -6.13 0.67
N VAL A 336 -11.03 -5.68 1.89
CA VAL A 336 -12.23 -6.09 2.62
C VAL A 336 -13.42 -5.28 2.12
N MET A 337 -14.20 -5.88 1.21
CA MET A 337 -15.35 -5.25 0.56
C MET A 337 -16.68 -5.93 0.91
N HIS A 338 -16.64 -7.16 1.42
CA HIS A 338 -17.80 -7.98 1.72
C HIS A 338 -17.56 -8.84 2.97
N PRO A 339 -18.61 -9.23 3.73
CA PRO A 339 -18.45 -10.09 4.91
C PRO A 339 -17.71 -11.42 4.66
N VAL A 340 -17.66 -11.89 3.42
CA VAL A 340 -16.92 -13.11 3.05
C VAL A 340 -15.40 -12.93 3.19
N ASP A 341 -14.89 -11.71 3.02
CA ASP A 341 -13.46 -11.41 3.18
C ASP A 341 -13.07 -11.53 4.68
N LEU A 342 -13.98 -11.16 5.59
CA LEU A 342 -13.82 -11.41 7.02
C LEU A 342 -13.85 -12.91 7.34
N VAL A 343 -14.70 -13.67 6.65
CA VAL A 343 -14.78 -15.13 6.81
C VAL A 343 -13.46 -15.79 6.37
N GLU A 344 -12.87 -15.34 5.26
CA GLU A 344 -11.56 -15.81 4.79
C GLU A 344 -10.48 -15.57 5.85
N ASP A 345 -10.36 -14.35 6.38
CA ASP A 345 -9.36 -14.04 7.40
C ASP A 345 -9.59 -14.80 8.72
N ILE A 346 -10.84 -15.03 9.10
CA ILE A 346 -11.17 -15.89 10.26
C ILE A 346 -10.67 -17.32 10.00
N ALA A 347 -10.85 -17.85 8.79
CA ALA A 347 -10.41 -19.19 8.44
C ALA A 347 -8.87 -19.30 8.42
N ILE A 348 -8.18 -18.30 7.86
CA ILE A 348 -6.72 -18.20 7.89
C ILE A 348 -6.21 -18.12 9.34
N ALA A 349 -6.81 -17.25 10.17
CA ALA A 349 -6.43 -17.10 11.57
C ALA A 349 -6.68 -18.37 12.40
N TYR A 350 -7.74 -19.13 12.05
CA TYR A 350 -8.07 -20.42 12.64
C TYR A 350 -7.06 -21.51 12.23
N GLY A 351 -6.62 -21.46 10.97
CA GLY A 351 -5.72 -22.42 10.34
C GLY A 351 -6.50 -23.44 9.51
N TYR A 352 -6.29 -23.45 8.20
CA TYR A 352 -7.02 -24.34 7.28
C TYR A 352 -6.81 -25.82 7.59
N ASP A 353 -5.62 -26.22 8.04
CA ASP A 353 -5.32 -27.61 8.39
C ASP A 353 -6.10 -28.14 9.59
N ARG A 354 -6.72 -27.24 10.37
CA ARG A 354 -7.60 -27.62 11.49
C ARG A 354 -9.03 -27.87 11.05
N ILE A 355 -9.40 -27.49 9.83
CA ILE A 355 -10.75 -27.69 9.29
C ILE A 355 -10.86 -29.14 8.80
N GLN A 356 -11.68 -29.93 9.50
CA GLN A 356 -11.88 -31.33 9.14
C GLN A 356 -12.59 -31.46 7.79
N PRO A 357 -12.03 -32.20 6.82
CA PRO A 357 -12.67 -32.42 5.53
C PRO A 357 -13.97 -33.18 5.74
N ARG A 358 -15.03 -32.73 5.07
CA ARG A 358 -16.32 -33.43 5.05
C ARG A 358 -16.58 -33.96 3.65
N TRP A 359 -16.91 -35.24 3.58
CA TRP A 359 -17.38 -35.82 2.33
C TRP A 359 -18.79 -35.29 2.04
N SER A 360 -18.96 -34.59 0.92
CA SER A 360 -20.29 -34.22 0.45
C SER A 360 -20.83 -35.36 -0.43
N PRO A 361 -22.00 -35.93 -0.11
CA PRO A 361 -22.59 -36.96 -0.98
C PRO A 361 -22.83 -36.36 -2.37
N PRO A 362 -22.47 -37.07 -3.46
CA PRO A 362 -22.66 -36.55 -4.81
C PRO A 362 -24.16 -36.32 -5.06
N ALA A 363 -24.53 -35.12 -5.51
CA ALA A 363 -25.91 -34.79 -5.85
C ALA A 363 -26.39 -35.53 -7.12
N THR A 364 -25.45 -35.94 -7.97
CA THR A 364 -25.71 -36.62 -9.24
C THR A 364 -24.60 -37.64 -9.52
N ILE A 365 -24.92 -38.71 -10.25
CA ILE A 365 -23.96 -39.66 -10.77
C ILE A 365 -23.55 -39.19 -12.17
N GLY A 366 -22.26 -38.98 -12.40
CA GLY A 366 -21.71 -38.69 -13.73
C GLY A 366 -21.60 -39.96 -14.57
N GLY A 367 -21.62 -39.82 -15.89
CA GLY A 367 -21.37 -40.89 -16.85
C GLY A 367 -20.36 -40.44 -17.92
N LEU A 368 -19.73 -41.39 -18.59
CA LEU A 368 -18.91 -41.09 -19.76
C LEU A 368 -19.81 -40.57 -20.88
N THR A 369 -19.27 -39.69 -21.73
CA THR A 369 -19.98 -39.35 -22.97
C THR A 369 -19.88 -40.52 -23.94
N PRO A 370 -20.87 -40.71 -24.83
CA PRO A 370 -20.85 -41.80 -25.80
C PRO A 370 -19.58 -41.83 -26.67
N GLU A 371 -19.02 -40.66 -26.99
CA GLU A 371 -17.78 -40.55 -27.76
C GLU A 371 -16.58 -41.06 -26.97
N ARG A 372 -16.55 -40.83 -25.65
CA ARG A 372 -15.48 -41.35 -24.81
C ARG A 372 -15.60 -42.85 -24.62
N GLU A 373 -16.83 -43.36 -24.43
CA GLU A 373 -17.09 -44.80 -24.41
C GLU A 373 -16.63 -45.47 -25.71
N PHE A 374 -16.86 -44.82 -26.86
CA PHE A 374 -16.38 -45.32 -28.15
C PHE A 374 -14.86 -45.30 -28.27
N CYS A 375 -14.19 -44.22 -27.85
CA CYS A 375 -12.72 -44.14 -27.87
C CYS A 375 -12.05 -45.13 -26.92
N ASP A 376 -12.68 -45.54 -25.83
CA ASP A 376 -12.13 -46.54 -24.91
C ASP A 376 -12.32 -47.98 -25.43
N LEU A 377 -13.17 -48.18 -26.44
CA LEU A 377 -13.40 -49.47 -27.10
C LEU A 377 -12.46 -49.75 -28.29
N VAL A 378 -11.80 -48.72 -28.84
CA VAL A 378 -10.92 -48.78 -30.02
C VAL A 378 -9.48 -48.47 -29.62
#